data_AF-A0A1V5H3I5-F1
#
_entry.id   AF-A0A1V5H3I5-F1
#
_cell.length_a   1.000
_cell.length_b   1.000
_cell.length_c   1.000
_cell.angle_alpha   90.00
_cell.angle_beta   90.00
_cell.angle_gamma   90.00
#
_symmetry.space_group_name_H-M   'P 1'
#
loop_
_entity.id
_entity.type
_entity.pdbx_description
1 polymer ?
#
loop_
_entity_poly.entity_id
_entity_poly.type
_entity_poly.pdbx_seq_one_letter_code
_entity_poly.pdbx_strand_id
1 'polypeptide(L)'
;MLKQIVLLTLVTLVPALELRASIPYGILVGSPRWGITPGLMPWWMVVGVCIAANTVLGMAVFWVMGPAMRLAQRSAWFRRRVCPLLAGAQRRVKPYLDKYGLWGVAVFIGVPLPGSGVYTGAVGSFLLGMDRRRFAVANLLGVLMAAAIVTAITLGIKAGIELPWLDWAIKKR
;
A
#
# COMPACT_ATOMS: atom_id res chain seq x y z
N MET A 1 13.01 12.76 -16.56
CA MET A 1 11.58 12.48 -16.81
C MET A 1 11.29 10.98 -16.92
N LEU A 2 11.42 10.33 -18.09
CA LEU A 2 11.01 8.92 -18.26
C LEU A 2 11.72 7.94 -17.32
N LYS A 3 13.06 8.06 -17.18
CA LYS A 3 13.87 7.21 -16.29
C LYS A 3 13.47 7.35 -14.81
N GLN A 4 13.06 8.54 -14.38
CA GLN A 4 12.62 8.80 -13.00
C GLN A 4 11.25 8.19 -12.73
N ILE A 5 10.33 8.30 -13.67
CA ILE A 5 9.00 7.69 -13.59
C ILE A 5 9.16 6.17 -13.48
N VAL A 6 9.98 5.57 -14.35
CA VAL A 6 10.24 4.12 -14.32
C VAL A 6 10.86 3.69 -12.99
N LEU A 7 11.84 4.44 -12.46
CA LEU A 7 12.46 4.07 -11.18
C LEU A 7 11.51 4.24 -9.98
N LEU A 8 10.72 5.31 -9.95
CA LEU A 8 9.69 5.51 -8.92
C LEU A 8 8.64 4.41 -8.98
N THR A 9 8.19 4.04 -10.18
CA THR A 9 7.29 2.90 -10.39
C THR A 9 7.93 1.60 -9.90
N LEU A 10 9.21 1.33 -10.23
CA LEU A 10 9.92 0.15 -9.76
C LEU A 10 10.07 0.10 -8.24
N VAL A 11 10.35 1.24 -7.59
CA VAL A 11 10.43 1.33 -6.13
C VAL A 11 9.06 1.12 -5.48
N THR A 12 7.98 1.70 -6.03
CA THR A 12 6.61 1.43 -5.55
C THR A 12 6.19 -0.02 -5.71
N LEU A 13 6.75 -0.74 -6.69
CA LEU A 13 6.48 -2.15 -6.94
C LEU A 13 7.23 -3.08 -5.97
N VAL A 14 8.19 -2.59 -5.20
CA VAL A 14 8.88 -3.40 -4.19
C VAL A 14 7.96 -3.60 -2.99
N PRO A 15 7.61 -4.85 -2.63
CA PRO A 15 6.85 -5.14 -1.43
C PRO A 15 7.57 -4.56 -0.20
N ALA A 16 6.83 -3.86 0.66
CA ALA A 16 7.30 -3.07 1.82
C ALA A 16 7.80 -1.63 1.55
N LEU A 17 8.18 -1.27 0.33
CA LEU A 17 8.59 0.11 -0.04
C LEU A 17 7.50 0.87 -0.80
N GLU A 18 6.23 0.58 -0.50
CA GLU A 18 5.02 1.09 -1.16
C GLU A 18 4.98 2.65 -1.29
N LEU A 19 3.83 3.19 -1.70
CA LEU A 19 3.55 4.63 -1.82
C LEU A 19 4.10 5.52 -0.67
N ARG A 20 4.28 4.94 0.52
CA ARG A 20 4.79 5.58 1.74
C ARG A 20 6.28 5.92 1.70
N ALA A 21 7.10 5.11 1.04
CA ALA A 21 8.54 5.37 0.92
C ALA A 21 8.87 6.13 -0.37
N SER A 22 8.12 5.84 -1.43
CA SER A 22 8.30 6.43 -2.76
C SER A 22 7.90 7.91 -2.85
N ILE A 23 6.86 8.36 -2.11
CA ILE A 23 6.50 9.79 -2.05
C ILE A 23 7.60 10.63 -1.36
N PRO A 24 8.04 10.33 -0.12
CA PRO A 24 9.12 11.07 0.52
C PRO A 24 10.43 11.01 -0.28
N TYR A 25 10.76 9.85 -0.85
CA TYR A 25 11.95 9.68 -1.66
C TYR A 25 11.91 10.54 -2.94
N GLY A 26 10.76 10.60 -3.61
CA GLY A 26 10.55 11.41 -4.82
C GLY A 26 10.49 12.92 -4.56
N ILE A 27 10.03 13.35 -3.38
CA ILE A 27 9.85 14.77 -3.04
C ILE A 27 11.08 15.37 -2.32
N LEU A 28 11.70 14.64 -1.38
CA LEU A 28 12.77 15.15 -0.51
C LEU A 28 14.17 14.75 -0.96
N VAL A 29 14.37 13.46 -1.24
CA VAL A 29 15.73 12.90 -1.35
C VAL A 29 16.31 13.15 -2.73
N GLY A 30 15.56 12.84 -3.80
CA GLY A 30 16.02 12.98 -5.18
C GLY A 30 17.46 12.51 -5.41
N SER A 31 17.68 11.23 -5.70
CA SER A 31 19.04 10.69 -5.85
C SER A 31 19.75 11.07 -7.17
N PRO A 32 20.82 11.88 -7.16
CA PRO A 32 21.59 12.22 -8.37
C PRO A 32 22.28 10.98 -8.95
N ARG A 33 22.64 10.01 -8.09
CA ARG A 33 23.31 8.75 -8.46
C ARG A 33 22.43 7.82 -9.31
N TRP A 34 21.11 8.00 -9.24
CA TRP A 34 20.12 7.25 -10.02
C TRP A 34 19.37 8.14 -11.03
N GLY A 35 19.86 9.35 -11.30
CA GLY A 35 19.25 10.30 -12.25
C GLY A 35 17.95 10.93 -11.76
N ILE A 36 17.68 10.91 -10.45
CA ILE A 36 16.55 11.62 -9.84
C ILE A 36 17.06 12.98 -9.37
N THR A 37 16.88 14.01 -10.19
CA THR A 37 17.12 15.40 -9.76
C THR A 37 15.94 15.89 -8.91
N PRO A 38 16.16 16.27 -7.64
CA PRO A 38 15.12 16.93 -6.85
C PRO A 38 14.75 18.26 -7.52
N GLY A 39 13.46 18.48 -7.76
CA GLY A 39 12.93 19.71 -8.38
C GLY A 39 12.64 19.65 -9.89
N LEU A 40 13.01 18.57 -10.60
CA LEU A 40 12.68 18.45 -12.03
C LEU A 40 11.20 18.13 -12.29
N MET A 41 10.53 17.49 -11.33
CA MET A 41 9.16 17.00 -11.46
C MET A 41 8.29 17.60 -10.34
N PRO A 42 7.11 18.16 -10.64
CA PRO A 42 6.23 18.70 -9.62
C PRO A 42 5.76 17.62 -8.66
N TRP A 43 5.60 17.97 -7.38
CA TRP A 43 5.18 17.04 -6.33
C TRP A 43 3.84 16.34 -6.66
N TRP A 44 2.91 17.03 -7.32
CA TRP A 44 1.61 16.48 -7.75
C TRP A 44 1.76 15.36 -8.79
N MET A 45 2.77 15.45 -9.66
CA MET A 45 3.02 14.44 -10.68
C MET A 45 3.65 13.18 -10.08
N VAL A 46 4.53 13.33 -9.09
CA VAL A 46 5.09 12.22 -8.30
C VAL A 46 3.96 11.48 -7.57
N VAL A 47 3.10 12.23 -6.88
CA VAL A 47 1.96 11.66 -6.15
C VAL A 47 1.00 10.95 -7.10
N GLY A 48 0.69 11.53 -8.26
CA GLY A 48 -0.19 10.92 -9.26
C GLY A 48 0.35 9.59 -9.81
N VAL A 49 1.64 9.54 -10.14
CA VAL A 49 2.30 8.30 -10.59
C VAL A 49 2.29 7.24 -9.49
N CYS A 50 2.61 7.62 -8.25
CA CYS A 50 2.60 6.69 -7.12
C CYS A 50 1.19 6.14 -6.86
N ILE A 51 0.16 6.99 -6.88
CA ILE A 51 -1.25 6.56 -6.71
C ILE A 51 -1.60 5.54 -7.78
N ALA A 52 -1.36 5.85 -9.06
CA ALA A 52 -1.68 4.96 -10.17
C ALA A 52 -0.95 3.61 -10.05
N ALA A 53 0.36 3.65 -9.79
CA ALA A 53 1.17 2.44 -9.63
C ALA A 53 0.66 1.58 -8.46
N ASN A 54 0.37 2.18 -7.31
CA ASN A 54 -0.06 1.45 -6.12
C ASN A 54 -1.49 0.90 -6.26
N THR A 55 -2.39 1.63 -6.93
CA THR A 55 -3.74 1.13 -7.24
C THR A 55 -3.66 -0.10 -8.16
N VAL A 56 -2.86 -0.03 -9.23
CA VAL A 56 -2.65 -1.16 -10.15
C VAL A 56 -2.03 -2.35 -9.43
N LEU A 57 -1.04 -2.10 -8.59
CA LEU A 57 -0.38 -3.14 -7.78
C LEU A 57 -1.38 -3.89 -6.89
N GLY A 58 -2.27 -3.17 -6.20
CA GLY A 58 -3.31 -3.79 -5.38
C GLY A 58 -4.25 -4.68 -6.15
N MET A 59 -4.69 -4.21 -7.33
CA MET A 59 -5.52 -5.02 -8.21
C MET A 59 -4.78 -6.25 -8.72
N ALA A 60 -3.51 -6.11 -9.10
CA ALA A 60 -2.68 -7.21 -9.56
C ALA A 60 -2.49 -8.27 -8.47
N VAL A 61 -2.16 -7.86 -7.23
CA VAL A 61 -2.02 -8.78 -6.09
C VAL A 61 -3.33 -9.50 -5.79
N PHE A 62 -4.45 -8.78 -5.76
CA PHE A 62 -5.76 -9.39 -5.53
C PHE A 62 -6.11 -10.41 -6.63
N TRP A 63 -5.76 -10.11 -7.88
CA TRP A 63 -6.03 -11.01 -9.00
C TRP A 63 -5.15 -12.26 -8.95
N VAL A 64 -3.87 -12.12 -8.59
CA VAL A 64 -2.90 -13.22 -8.41
C VAL A 64 -3.28 -14.12 -7.23
N MET A 65 -3.98 -13.60 -6.21
CA MET A 65 -4.46 -14.44 -5.10
C MET A 65 -5.43 -15.54 -5.55
N GLY A 66 -6.19 -15.33 -6.63
CA GLY A 66 -7.04 -16.36 -7.23
C GLY A 66 -6.29 -17.64 -7.62
N PRO A 67 -5.35 -17.58 -8.59
CA PRO A 67 -4.51 -18.71 -8.95
C PRO A 67 -3.62 -19.18 -7.79
N ALA A 68 -3.08 -18.28 -6.96
CA ALA A 68 -2.25 -18.66 -5.82
C ALA A 68 -3.02 -19.55 -4.82
N MET A 69 -4.26 -19.19 -4.50
CA MET A 69 -5.12 -19.98 -3.62
C MET A 69 -5.47 -21.34 -4.23
N ARG A 70 -5.76 -21.38 -5.54
CA ARG A 70 -6.00 -22.65 -6.26
C ARG A 70 -4.78 -23.57 -6.23
N LEU A 71 -3.58 -23.00 -6.38
CA LEU A 71 -2.33 -23.75 -6.28
C LEU A 71 -2.10 -24.25 -4.85
N ALA A 72 -2.32 -23.41 -3.83
CA ALA A 72 -2.19 -23.78 -2.43
C ALA A 72 -3.14 -24.93 -2.05
N GLN A 73 -4.38 -24.92 -2.55
CA GLN A 73 -5.37 -25.97 -2.32
C GLN A 73 -5.03 -27.32 -2.96
N ARG A 74 -4.06 -27.39 -3.90
CA ARG A 74 -3.55 -28.68 -4.40
C ARG A 74 -2.83 -29.47 -3.32
N SER A 75 -2.23 -28.80 -2.32
CA SER A 75 -1.60 -29.47 -1.20
C SER A 75 -2.66 -29.99 -0.21
N ALA A 76 -2.63 -31.30 0.06
CA ALA A 76 -3.52 -31.93 1.03
C ALA A 76 -3.36 -31.35 2.45
N TRP A 77 -2.16 -30.87 2.80
CA TRP A 77 -1.89 -30.20 4.07
C TRP A 77 -2.64 -28.87 4.17
N PHE A 78 -2.54 -28.02 3.14
CA PHE A 78 -3.19 -26.71 3.12
C PHE A 78 -4.71 -26.84 3.18
N ARG A 79 -5.27 -27.81 2.45
CA ARG A 79 -6.71 -28.10 2.46
C ARG A 79 -7.20 -28.58 3.84
N ARG A 80 -6.42 -29.39 4.55
CA ARG A 80 -6.83 -29.93 5.86
C ARG A 80 -6.59 -28.98 7.02
N ARG A 81 -5.52 -28.17 6.99
CA ARG A 81 -5.14 -27.28 8.10
C ARG A 81 -5.64 -25.85 7.92
N VAL A 82 -5.47 -25.28 6.73
CA VAL A 82 -5.66 -23.83 6.51
C VAL A 82 -7.08 -23.51 6.05
N CYS A 83 -7.69 -24.31 5.17
CA CYS A 83 -9.06 -24.08 4.73
C CYS A 83 -10.11 -24.06 5.86
N PRO A 84 -10.12 -24.97 6.85
CA PRO A 84 -11.09 -24.88 7.95
C PRO A 84 -10.87 -23.66 8.86
N LEU A 85 -9.61 -23.25 9.07
CA LEU A 85 -9.30 -22.02 9.81
C LEU A 85 -9.79 -20.78 9.07
N LEU A 86 -9.54 -20.71 7.76
CA LEU A 86 -10.02 -19.64 6.88
C LEU A 86 -11.55 -19.59 6.86
N ALA A 87 -12.22 -20.73 6.71
CA ALA A 87 -13.68 -20.79 6.70
C ALA A 87 -14.27 -20.34 8.05
N GLY A 88 -13.62 -20.71 9.17
CA GLY A 88 -13.99 -20.23 10.51
C GLY A 88 -13.81 -18.72 10.65
N ALA A 89 -12.67 -18.17 10.22
CA ALA A 89 -12.39 -16.74 10.24
C ALA A 89 -13.38 -15.96 9.34
N GLN A 90 -13.62 -16.44 8.12
CA GLN A 90 -14.60 -15.87 7.20
C GLN A 90 -15.99 -15.82 7.83
N ARG A 91 -16.48 -16.91 8.45
CA ARG A 91 -17.79 -16.93 9.09
C ARG A 91 -17.92 -15.89 10.21
N ARG A 92 -16.89 -15.72 11.04
CA ARG A 92 -16.91 -14.74 12.13
C ARG A 92 -16.81 -13.29 11.64
N VAL A 93 -16.03 -13.06 10.59
CA VAL A 93 -15.77 -11.70 10.07
C VAL A 93 -16.80 -11.27 9.03
N LYS A 94 -17.50 -12.19 8.36
CA LYS A 94 -18.51 -11.91 7.32
C LYS A 94 -19.52 -10.81 7.69
N PRO A 95 -20.21 -10.83 8.86
CA PRO A 95 -21.15 -9.75 9.21
C PRO A 95 -20.47 -8.38 9.32
N TYR A 96 -19.23 -8.34 9.80
CA TYR A 96 -18.43 -7.12 9.86
C TYR A 96 -17.89 -6.71 8.49
N LEU A 97 -17.55 -7.67 7.63
CA LEU A 97 -17.07 -7.42 6.28
C LEU A 97 -18.19 -6.90 5.36
N ASP A 98 -19.42 -7.39 5.54
CA ASP A 98 -20.57 -6.91 4.80
C ASP A 98 -20.96 -5.49 5.21
N LYS A 99 -20.84 -5.15 6.51
CA LYS A 99 -21.18 -3.83 7.02
C LYS A 99 -20.06 -2.79 6.88
N TYR A 100 -18.81 -3.20 7.11
CA TYR A 100 -17.64 -2.30 7.22
C TYR A 100 -16.50 -2.68 6.29
N GLY A 101 -16.59 -3.76 5.51
CA GLY A 101 -15.44 -4.29 4.77
C GLY A 101 -14.79 -3.24 3.87
N LEU A 102 -15.59 -2.46 3.13
CA LEU A 102 -15.07 -1.42 2.24
C LEU A 102 -14.28 -0.36 3.00
N TRP A 103 -14.87 0.22 4.05
CA TRP A 103 -14.23 1.26 4.85
C TRP A 103 -13.06 0.73 5.68
N GLY A 104 -13.21 -0.46 6.27
CA GLY A 104 -12.16 -1.10 7.07
C GLY A 104 -10.92 -1.41 6.25
N VAL A 105 -11.10 -1.94 5.03
CA VAL A 105 -9.98 -2.20 4.11
C VAL A 105 -9.37 -0.89 3.60
N ALA A 106 -10.19 0.11 3.28
CA ALA A 106 -9.71 1.42 2.85
C ALA A 106 -8.85 2.09 3.95
N VAL A 107 -9.32 2.09 5.19
CA VAL A 107 -8.58 2.63 6.34
C VAL A 107 -7.31 1.81 6.58
N PHE A 108 -7.39 0.49 6.52
CA PHE A 108 -6.22 -0.39 6.71
C PHE A 108 -5.12 -0.11 5.67
N ILE A 109 -5.49 0.08 4.40
CA ILE A 109 -4.52 0.41 3.34
C ILE A 109 -3.99 1.84 3.53
N GLY A 110 -4.88 2.78 3.86
CA GLY A 110 -4.58 4.20 3.91
C GLY A 110 -3.77 4.66 5.13
N VAL A 111 -3.84 3.92 6.25
CA VAL A 111 -3.03 4.22 7.43
C VAL A 111 -1.56 3.86 7.16
N PRO A 112 -0.59 4.78 7.27
CA PRO A 112 0.81 4.53 6.94
C PRO A 112 1.57 3.75 8.03
N LEU A 113 1.08 2.59 8.48
CA LEU A 113 1.72 1.76 9.51
C LEU A 113 2.60 0.64 8.91
N PRO A 114 3.77 0.31 9.47
CA PRO A 114 4.58 -0.81 8.98
C PRO A 114 3.77 -2.12 8.97
N GLY A 115 3.79 -2.84 7.85
CA GLY A 115 3.03 -4.10 7.67
C GLY A 115 1.57 -3.93 7.20
N SER A 116 0.99 -2.73 7.31
CA SER A 116 -0.22 -2.38 6.56
C SER A 116 0.14 -1.97 5.15
N GLY A 117 -0.79 -2.08 4.20
CA GLY A 117 -0.51 -1.70 2.83
C GLY A 117 -1.45 -2.32 1.82
N VAL A 118 -1.18 -2.02 0.57
CA VAL A 118 -1.94 -2.53 -0.56
C VAL A 118 -1.75 -4.03 -0.71
N TYR A 119 -0.53 -4.55 -0.49
CA TYR A 119 -0.27 -6.00 -0.54
C TYR A 119 -1.06 -6.76 0.53
N THR A 120 -0.91 -6.35 1.80
CA THR A 120 -1.56 -7.05 2.91
C THR A 120 -3.07 -6.83 2.91
N GLY A 121 -3.54 -5.66 2.47
CA GLY A 121 -4.95 -5.38 2.24
C GLY A 121 -5.55 -6.25 1.13
N ALA A 122 -4.85 -6.44 0.00
CA ALA A 122 -5.29 -7.30 -1.10
C ALA A 122 -5.36 -8.78 -0.68
N VAL A 123 -4.32 -9.27 0.00
CA VAL A 123 -4.29 -10.65 0.49
C VAL A 123 -5.38 -10.87 1.55
N GLY A 124 -5.46 -10.00 2.55
CA GLY A 124 -6.44 -10.10 3.63
C GLY A 124 -7.88 -10.04 3.13
N SER A 125 -8.19 -9.08 2.25
CA SER A 125 -9.54 -8.96 1.67
C SER A 125 -9.92 -10.16 0.81
N PHE A 126 -8.99 -10.71 0.02
CA PHE A 126 -9.23 -11.93 -0.75
C PHE A 126 -9.49 -13.13 0.17
N LEU A 127 -8.66 -13.32 1.19
CA LEU A 127 -8.81 -14.40 2.17
C LEU A 127 -10.11 -14.31 2.96
N LEU A 128 -10.59 -13.09 3.24
CA LEU A 128 -11.86 -12.85 3.92
C LEU A 128 -13.08 -12.96 2.98
N GLY A 129 -12.87 -13.16 1.68
CA GLY A 129 -13.95 -13.36 0.71
C GLY A 129 -14.61 -12.07 0.24
N MET A 130 -13.88 -10.94 0.25
CA MET A 130 -14.40 -9.68 -0.28
C MET A 130 -14.54 -9.71 -1.81
N ASP A 131 -15.61 -9.10 -2.32
CA ASP A 131 -15.79 -8.96 -3.76
C ASP A 131 -14.73 -8.06 -4.40
N ARG A 132 -14.30 -8.42 -5.62
CA ARG A 132 -13.33 -7.67 -6.44
C ARG A 132 -13.69 -6.18 -6.58
N ARG A 133 -14.97 -5.87 -6.79
CA ARG A 133 -15.45 -4.49 -6.96
C ARG A 133 -15.34 -3.69 -5.67
N ARG A 134 -15.75 -4.29 -4.54
CA ARG A 134 -15.64 -3.68 -3.21
C ARG A 134 -14.17 -3.46 -2.84
N PHE A 135 -13.31 -4.43 -3.13
CA PHE A 135 -11.88 -4.30 -2.94
C PHE A 135 -11.26 -3.20 -3.81
N ALA A 136 -11.61 -3.12 -5.10
CA ALA A 136 -11.07 -2.10 -5.99
C ALA A 136 -11.39 -0.68 -5.48
N VAL A 137 -12.62 -0.44 -5.02
CA VAL A 137 -13.04 0.84 -4.43
C VAL A 137 -12.30 1.09 -3.11
N ALA A 138 -12.24 0.10 -2.23
CA ALA A 138 -11.51 0.22 -0.96
C ALA A 138 -10.02 0.49 -1.16
N ASN A 139 -9.38 -0.19 -2.11
CA ASN A 139 -7.99 0.00 -2.49
C ASN A 139 -7.74 1.42 -3.01
N LEU A 140 -8.59 1.91 -3.91
CA LEU A 140 -8.47 3.28 -4.41
C LEU A 140 -8.60 4.31 -3.30
N LEU A 141 -9.64 4.19 -2.46
CA LEU A 141 -9.86 5.10 -1.32
C LEU A 141 -8.70 5.06 -0.32
N GLY A 142 -8.21 3.87 0.01
CA GLY A 142 -7.06 3.71 0.90
C GLY A 142 -5.79 4.30 0.32
N VAL A 143 -5.49 4.05 -0.96
CA VAL A 143 -4.32 4.63 -1.64
C VAL A 143 -4.39 6.15 -1.68
N LEU A 144 -5.56 6.72 -1.97
CA LEU A 144 -5.76 8.18 -1.94
C LEU A 144 -5.56 8.75 -0.53
N MET A 145 -6.09 8.08 0.49
CA MET A 145 -5.92 8.49 1.89
C MET A 145 -4.44 8.43 2.31
N ALA A 146 -3.73 7.34 2.00
CA ALA A 146 -2.30 7.23 2.26
C ALA A 146 -1.52 8.33 1.53
N ALA A 147 -1.84 8.59 0.25
CA ALA A 147 -1.18 9.63 -0.53
C ALA A 147 -1.38 11.01 0.07
N ALA A 148 -2.59 11.36 0.49
CA ALA A 148 -2.86 12.63 1.14
C ALA A 148 -2.06 12.79 2.44
N ILE A 149 -2.09 11.78 3.33
CA ILE A 149 -1.39 11.81 4.62
C ILE A 149 0.12 11.91 4.42
N VAL A 150 0.70 11.01 3.62
CA VAL A 150 2.15 10.96 3.40
C VAL A 150 2.64 12.23 2.71
N THR A 151 1.89 12.74 1.74
CA THR A 151 2.24 14.00 1.05
C THR A 151 2.20 15.18 2.01
N ALA A 152 1.16 15.29 2.86
CA ALA A 152 1.05 16.36 3.84
C ALA A 152 2.23 16.34 4.84
N ILE A 153 2.58 15.16 5.37
CA ILE A 153 3.73 14.98 6.26
C ILE A 153 5.02 15.38 5.53
N THR A 154 5.21 14.92 4.30
CA THR A 154 6.42 15.17 3.51
C THR A 154 6.60 16.65 3.18
N LEU A 155 5.51 17.33 2.77
CA LEU A 155 5.53 18.77 2.49
C LEU A 155 5.73 19.59 3.77
N GLY A 156 5.16 19.17 4.90
CA GLY A 156 5.39 19.79 6.20
C GLY A 156 6.87 19.72 6.62
N ILE A 157 7.50 18.56 6.46
CA ILE A 157 8.95 18.39 6.69
C ILE A 157 9.75 19.29 5.74
N LYS A 158 9.39 19.32 4.45
CA LYS A 158 10.07 20.17 3.45
C LYS A 158 9.96 21.67 3.77
N ALA A 159 8.82 22.09 4.32
CA ALA A 159 8.56 23.48 4.68
C ALA A 159 9.31 23.93 5.96
N GLY A 160 10.08 23.04 6.60
CA GLY A 160 10.83 23.36 7.81
C GLY A 160 9.98 23.35 9.08
N ILE A 161 8.84 22.66 9.07
CA ILE A 161 8.10 22.39 10.32
C ILE A 161 8.95 21.40 11.11
N GLU A 162 9.72 21.90 12.09
CA GLU A 162 10.41 21.09 13.09
C GLU A 162 9.37 20.23 13.80
N LEU A 163 9.40 18.92 13.56
CA LEU A 163 8.59 17.95 14.28
C LEU A 163 9.35 17.61 15.56
N PRO A 164 9.00 18.17 16.74
CA PRO A 164 9.84 18.10 17.94
C PRO A 164 10.03 16.66 18.45
N TRP A 165 9.13 15.76 18.06
CA TRP A 165 9.15 14.33 18.38
C TRP A 165 10.09 13.51 17.47
N LEU A 166 10.48 14.03 16.30
CA LEU A 166 11.42 13.38 15.38
C LEU A 166 12.88 13.59 15.84
N ASP A 167 13.18 14.75 16.42
CA ASP A 167 14.48 15.05 17.01
C ASP A 167 14.82 14.11 18.17
N TRP A 168 13.81 13.69 18.94
CA TRP A 168 13.99 12.69 19.98
C TRP A 168 14.41 11.30 19.44
N ALA A 169 13.92 10.93 18.25
CA ALA A 169 14.25 9.65 17.62
C ALA A 169 15.61 9.65 16.91
N ILE A 170 16.07 10.81 16.43
CA ILE A 170 17.34 10.96 15.70
C ILE A 170 18.51 11.24 16.66
N LYS A 171 18.29 11.98 17.75
CA LYS A 171 19.35 12.40 18.70
C LYS A 171 19.81 11.30 19.66
N LYS A 172 19.36 10.05 19.49
CA LYS A 172 19.82 8.90 20.29
C LYS A 172 20.96 8.10 19.64
N ARG A 173 21.68 8.71 18.70
CA ARG A 173 22.90 8.15 18.11
C ARG A 173 24.06 9.13 18.20
#